data_AF-A0A423KKP9-F1
#
_entry.id   AF-A0A423KKP9-F1
#
_cell.length_a   1.000
_cell.length_b   1.000
_cell.length_c   1.000
_cell.angle_alpha   90.00
_cell.angle_beta   90.00
_cell.angle_gamma   90.00
#
_symmetry.space_group_name_H-M   'P 1'
#
loop_
_entity.id
_entity.type
_entity.pdbx_description
1 polymer ?
#
loop_
_entity_poly.entity_id
_entity_poly.type
_entity_poly.pdbx_seq_one_letter_code
_entity_poly.pdbx_strand_id
1 'polypeptide(L)'
;MQNSGNVVQGSGGQTFISINGSLDFKGAAPKGSVYVEFDVPANSLLQGGKEGWFKMIGPDAMSSQQFLLNKQGGVQLPGVKNIRIVDGK
;
A
#
# COMPACT_ATOMS: atom_id res chain seq x y z
N MET A 1 0.42 -9.04 6.74
CA MET A 1 1.66 -8.76 5.98
C MET A 1 2.79 -9.66 6.40
N GLN A 2 3.34 -9.56 7.61
CA GLN A 2 4.49 -10.40 8.04
C GLN A 2 4.20 -11.91 7.96
N ASN A 3 3.03 -12.35 8.43
CA ASN A 3 2.68 -13.78 8.40
C ASN A 3 2.23 -14.27 7.02
N SER A 4 1.55 -13.39 6.26
CA SER A 4 0.89 -13.77 5.00
C SER A 4 1.78 -13.60 3.76
N GLY A 5 2.89 -12.86 3.87
CA GLY A 5 3.74 -12.49 2.71
C GLY A 5 3.03 -11.61 1.67
N ASN A 6 1.81 -11.16 1.95
CA ASN A 6 0.97 -10.37 1.05
C ASN A 6 0.49 -9.10 1.75
N VAL A 7 0.24 -8.06 0.94
CA VAL A 7 -0.44 -6.84 1.38
C VAL A 7 -1.79 -7.20 1.99
N VAL A 8 -2.12 -6.57 3.11
CA VAL A 8 -3.44 -6.70 3.73
C VAL A 8 -4.32 -5.56 3.22
N GLN A 9 -5.56 -5.89 2.87
CA GLN A 9 -6.52 -4.93 2.37
C GLN A 9 -6.94 -3.95 3.48
N GLY A 10 -6.92 -2.65 3.16
CA GLY A 10 -7.47 -1.60 3.99
C GLY A 10 -8.96 -1.30 3.71
N SER A 11 -9.47 -0.23 4.31
CA SER A 11 -10.87 0.19 4.13
C SER A 11 -11.18 0.50 2.66
N GLY A 12 -12.39 0.17 2.21
CA GLY A 12 -12.84 0.43 0.84
C GLY A 12 -12.01 -0.30 -0.23
N GLY A 13 -11.42 -1.43 0.13
CA GLY A 13 -10.60 -2.25 -0.77
C GLY A 13 -9.24 -1.65 -1.11
N GLN A 14 -8.77 -0.65 -0.36
CA GLN A 14 -7.58 0.13 -0.71
C GLN A 14 -6.58 0.17 0.44
N THR A 15 -5.31 -0.03 0.12
CA THR A 15 -4.20 0.11 1.06
C THR A 15 -3.30 1.24 0.58
N PHE A 16 -3.29 2.35 1.31
CA PHE A 16 -2.50 3.55 0.98
C PHE A 16 -1.07 3.41 1.47
N ILE A 17 -0.13 3.86 0.64
CA ILE A 17 1.30 3.88 0.94
C ILE A 17 1.92 5.20 0.49
N SER A 18 3.06 5.55 1.09
CA SER A 18 3.88 6.69 0.66
C SER A 18 5.30 6.20 0.38
N ILE A 19 5.92 6.76 -0.66
CA ILE A 19 7.34 6.59 -0.97
C ILE A 19 8.20 7.76 -0.46
N ASN A 20 7.62 8.71 0.28
CA ASN A 20 8.32 9.90 0.80
C ASN A 20 8.96 9.69 2.18
N GLY A 21 8.93 8.46 2.72
CA GLY A 21 9.53 8.11 4.01
C GLY A 21 8.61 8.28 5.24
N SER A 22 9.17 8.09 6.43
CA SER A 22 8.42 7.94 7.69
C SER A 22 7.72 9.20 8.18
N LEU A 23 8.10 10.40 7.71
CA LEU A 23 7.44 11.64 8.09
C LEU A 23 5.96 11.68 7.68
N ASP A 24 5.65 11.14 6.49
CA ASP A 24 4.27 11.02 6.00
C ASP A 24 3.41 10.09 6.88
N PHE A 25 4.03 9.11 7.53
CA PHE A 25 3.37 8.17 8.45
C PHE A 25 2.97 8.84 9.78
N LYS A 26 3.80 9.74 10.32
CA LYS A 26 3.57 10.34 11.64
C LYS A 26 2.29 11.17 11.70
N GLY A 27 1.89 11.81 10.61
CA GLY A 27 0.63 12.57 10.53
C GLY A 27 -0.61 11.68 10.40
N ALA A 28 -0.51 10.57 9.67
CA ALA A 28 -1.66 9.75 9.28
C ALA A 28 -1.96 8.59 10.23
N ALA A 29 -0.96 8.01 10.88
CA ALA A 29 -1.13 6.77 11.63
C ALA A 29 -1.67 7.01 13.06
N PRO A 30 -2.48 6.08 13.61
CA PRO A 30 -2.82 6.06 15.04
C PRO A 30 -1.59 5.85 15.94
N LYS A 31 -1.68 6.24 17.22
CA LYS A 31 -0.67 5.88 18.23
C LYS A 31 -0.58 4.34 18.37
N GLY A 32 0.63 3.84 18.59
CA GLY A 32 0.94 2.40 18.65
C GLY A 32 1.17 1.77 17.28
N SER A 33 1.08 2.53 16.18
CA SER A 33 1.36 2.02 14.84
C SER A 33 2.87 1.87 14.62
N VAL A 34 3.25 0.90 13.79
CA VAL A 34 4.63 0.74 13.30
C VAL A 34 4.73 1.20 11.84
N TYR A 35 5.81 1.87 11.52
CA TYR A 35 6.20 2.21 10.16
C TYR A 35 7.09 1.11 9.60
N VAL A 36 6.72 0.60 8.42
CA VAL A 36 7.46 -0.42 7.71
C VAL A 36 7.76 0.04 6.29
N GLU A 37 8.92 -0.36 5.80
CA GLU A 37 9.28 -0.30 4.39
C GLU A 37 9.28 -1.72 3.83
N PHE A 38 8.84 -1.88 2.58
CA PHE A 38 8.75 -3.17 1.92
C PHE A 38 8.71 -2.97 0.41
N ASP A 39 9.09 -3.99 -0.34
CA ASP A 39 9.09 -3.99 -1.80
C ASP A 39 7.80 -4.60 -2.35
N VAL A 40 7.28 -3.98 -3.40
CA VAL A 40 6.16 -4.48 -4.22
C VAL A 40 6.41 -4.18 -5.70
N PRO A 41 5.77 -4.92 -6.62
CA PRO A 41 5.82 -4.59 -8.04
C PRO A 41 5.24 -3.18 -8.29
N ALA A 42 6.01 -2.31 -8.94
CA ALA A 42 5.59 -0.93 -9.22
C ALA A 42 4.32 -0.85 -10.08
N ASN A 43 4.13 -1.81 -11.00
CA ASN A 43 2.91 -1.93 -11.80
C ASN A 43 1.65 -2.27 -10.98
N SER A 44 1.79 -2.61 -9.69
CA SER A 44 0.66 -2.86 -8.78
C SER A 44 0.28 -1.64 -7.93
N LEU A 45 0.92 -0.50 -8.19
CA LEU A 45 0.64 0.77 -7.52
C LEU A 45 -0.20 1.67 -8.42
N LEU A 46 -1.31 2.18 -7.90
CA LEU A 46 -2.05 3.28 -8.52
C LEU A 46 -1.74 4.59 -7.80
N GLN A 47 -1.74 5.69 -8.54
CA GLN A 47 -1.55 7.03 -7.99
C GLN A 47 -2.62 7.34 -6.93
N GLY A 48 -2.17 7.81 -5.76
CA GLY A 48 -3.01 8.31 -4.67
C GLY A 48 -3.37 9.78 -4.86
N GLY A 49 -3.85 10.41 -3.78
CA GLY A 49 -4.38 11.78 -3.83
C GLY A 49 -3.34 12.89 -4.05
N LYS A 50 -2.05 12.61 -3.83
CA LYS A 50 -0.94 13.56 -3.99
C LYS A 50 0.36 12.87 -4.41
N GLU A 51 1.35 13.65 -4.82
CA GLU A 51 2.68 13.16 -5.20
C GLU A 51 3.32 12.29 -4.10
N GLY A 52 3.94 11.19 -4.52
CA GLY A 52 4.56 10.20 -3.63
C GLY A 52 3.57 9.32 -2.86
N TRP A 53 2.26 9.58 -2.93
CA TRP A 53 1.24 8.72 -2.35
C TRP A 53 0.66 7.79 -3.40
N PHE A 54 0.58 6.52 -3.06
CA PHE A 54 0.04 5.47 -3.91
C PHE A 54 -0.97 4.64 -3.13
N LYS A 55 -1.66 3.78 -3.87
CA LYS A 55 -2.59 2.82 -3.32
C LYS A 55 -2.44 1.48 -4.02
N MET A 56 -2.54 0.43 -3.24
CA MET A 56 -2.69 -0.95 -3.69
C MET A 56 -4.16 -1.32 -3.60
N ILE A 57 -4.62 -2.07 -4.59
CA ILE A 57 -6.04 -2.37 -4.80
C ILE A 57 -6.30 -3.82 -4.39
N GLY A 58 -7.33 -4.01 -3.59
CA GLY A 58 -7.87 -5.31 -3.21
C GLY A 58 -9.18 -5.64 -3.92
N PRO A 59 -9.69 -6.86 -3.73
CA PRO A 59 -10.91 -7.35 -4.37
C PRO A 59 -12.16 -6.53 -4.04
N ASP A 60 -12.20 -5.86 -2.89
CA ASP A 60 -13.36 -5.06 -2.46
C ASP A 60 -13.32 -3.60 -2.96
N ALA A 61 -12.34 -3.24 -3.79
CA ALA A 61 -12.24 -1.90 -4.34
C ALA A 61 -13.28 -1.67 -5.44
N MET A 62 -13.61 -0.41 -5.72
CA MET A 62 -14.50 -0.06 -6.84
C MET A 62 -13.99 -0.62 -8.17
N SER A 63 -14.91 -1.08 -9.03
CA SER A 63 -14.58 -1.70 -10.33
C SER A 63 -13.69 -0.82 -11.21
N SER A 64 -13.83 0.50 -11.14
CA SER A 64 -12.97 1.45 -11.87
C SER A 64 -11.50 1.35 -11.44
N GLN A 65 -11.23 1.15 -10.15
CA GLN A 65 -9.86 0.98 -9.64
C GLN A 65 -9.28 -0.37 -10.03
N GLN A 66 -10.09 -1.43 -9.97
CA GLN A 66 -9.68 -2.76 -10.43
C GLN A 66 -9.36 -2.76 -11.93
N PHE A 67 -10.18 -2.07 -12.74
CA PHE A 67 -9.93 -1.90 -14.16
C PHE A 67 -8.61 -1.16 -14.44
N LEU A 68 -8.33 -0.05 -13.73
CA LEU A 68 -7.08 0.70 -13.88
C LEU A 68 -5.86 -0.16 -13.54
N LEU A 69 -5.93 -0.93 -12.44
CA LEU A 69 -4.87 -1.85 -12.05
C LEU A 69 -4.61 -2.91 -13.15
N ASN A 70 -5.66 -3.52 -13.67
CA ASN A 70 -5.56 -4.53 -14.71
C ASN A 70 -5.00 -3.96 -16.01
N LYS A 71 -5.37 -2.73 -16.37
CA LYS A 71 -4.88 -2.04 -17.57
C LYS A 71 -3.36 -1.85 -17.56
N GLN A 72 -2.75 -1.66 -16.39
CA GLN A 72 -1.30 -1.55 -16.24
C GLN A 72 -0.61 -2.88 -15.89
N GLY A 73 -1.34 -4.01 -15.93
CA GLY A 73 -0.81 -5.34 -15.65
C GLY A 73 -0.43 -5.56 -14.18
N GLY A 74 -1.00 -4.77 -13.27
CA GLY A 74 -0.81 -4.94 -11.82
C GLY A 74 -1.60 -6.12 -11.27
N VAL A 75 -1.27 -6.52 -10.03
CA VAL A 75 -1.98 -7.57 -9.31
C VAL A 75 -2.62 -7.02 -8.04
N GLN A 76 -3.77 -7.56 -7.67
CA GLN A 76 -4.42 -7.23 -6.41
C GLN A 76 -3.62 -7.79 -5.25
N LEU A 77 -3.52 -7.02 -4.15
CA LEU A 77 -2.82 -7.40 -2.92
C LEU A 77 -1.47 -8.10 -3.18
N PRO A 78 -0.51 -7.41 -3.84
CA PRO A 78 0.73 -8.05 -4.28
C PRO A 78 1.51 -8.68 -3.11
N GLY A 79 2.30 -9.70 -3.45
CA GLY A 79 3.29 -10.23 -2.55
C GLY A 79 4.28 -9.15 -2.13
N VAL A 80 4.63 -9.12 -0.84
CA VAL A 80 5.59 -8.17 -0.26
C VAL A 80 6.93 -8.85 0.00
N LYS A 81 8.01 -8.12 -0.21
CA LYS A 81 9.37 -8.56 0.07
C LYS A 81 10.10 -7.55 0.96
N ASN A 82 11.19 -7.98 1.59
CA ASN A 82 12.11 -7.12 2.32
C ASN A 82 11.44 -6.21 3.37
N ILE A 83 10.43 -6.73 4.08
CA ILE A 83 9.72 -5.96 5.11
C ILE A 83 10.70 -5.59 6.23
N ARG A 84 10.88 -4.29 6.47
CA ARG A 84 11.72 -3.74 7.53
C ARG A 84 10.89 -2.81 8.41
N ILE A 85 10.91 -3.03 9.72
CA ILE A 85 10.39 -2.07 10.70
C ILE A 85 11.43 -0.96 10.84
N VAL A 86 11.01 0.29 10.59
CA VAL A 86 11.91 1.44 10.56
C VAL A 86 11.61 2.43 11.68
N ASP A 87 10.34 2.59 12.06
CA ASP A 87 9.92 3.58 13.05
C ASP A 87 8.59 3.15 13.72
N GLY A 88 8.17 3.85 14.78
CA GLY A 88 6.88 3.66 15.46
C GLY A 88 6.29 4.98 15.95
N LYS A 89 4.98 5.06 16.14
CA LYS A 89 4.29 6.27 16.63
C LYS A 89 3.67 6.09 18.01
#